data_AF-A0A8T8SBS2-F1
#
_entry.id   AF-A0A8T8SBS2-F1
#
_cell.length_a   1.000
_cell.length_b   1.000
_cell.length_c   1.000
_cell.angle_alpha   90.00
_cell.angle_beta   90.00
_cell.angle_gamma   90.00
#
_symmetry.space_group_name_H-M   'P 1'
#
loop_
_entity.id
_entity.type
_entity.pdbx_description
1 polymer ?
#
loop_
_entity_poly.entity_id
_entity_poly.type
_entity_poly.pdbx_seq_one_letter_code
_entity_poly.pdbx_strand_id
1 'polypeptide(L)'
;MKSLLSLLALVSAVVLPAAQVVSLPSGTDPALSLQQALLDSKLYCPGRVDGSYKEVKNPLLLVPGTGTTGAESWDSSLAKLAPSIGFDPCYISPEPYLFNDTTKSVEYF
;
A
#
# COMPACT_ATOMS: atom_id res chain seq x y z
N MET A 1 27.17 -16.08 -59.00
CA MET A 1 26.84 -14.72 -58.55
C MET A 1 26.76 -14.76 -57.03
N LYS A 2 27.76 -14.21 -56.33
CA LYS A 2 27.88 -14.26 -54.85
C LYS A 2 27.40 -12.90 -54.32
N SER A 3 26.26 -12.91 -53.64
CA SER A 3 25.63 -11.71 -53.07
C SER A 3 26.44 -11.23 -51.87
N LEU A 4 27.04 -10.05 -51.95
CA LEU A 4 27.69 -9.39 -50.82
C LEU A 4 26.60 -8.80 -49.91
N LEU A 5 26.47 -9.34 -48.70
CA LEU A 5 25.71 -8.70 -47.63
C LEU A 5 26.50 -7.50 -47.09
N SER A 6 26.01 -6.29 -47.35
CA SER A 6 26.44 -5.08 -46.61
C SER A 6 25.66 -4.99 -45.31
N LEU A 7 26.35 -5.19 -44.17
CA LEU A 7 25.83 -4.85 -42.84
C LEU A 7 25.92 -3.33 -42.63
N LEU A 8 24.77 -2.64 -42.58
CA LEU A 8 24.67 -1.32 -41.97
C LEU A 8 24.53 -1.49 -40.45
N ALA A 9 25.53 -1.08 -39.69
CA ALA A 9 25.46 -1.00 -38.24
C ALA A 9 24.68 0.27 -37.83
N LEU A 10 23.43 0.10 -37.37
CA LEU A 10 22.66 1.14 -36.70
C LEU A 10 23.19 1.29 -35.27
N VAL A 11 23.94 2.36 -35.02
CA VAL A 11 24.34 2.76 -33.66
C VAL A 11 23.12 3.40 -32.99
N SER A 12 22.42 2.63 -32.17
CA SER A 12 21.28 3.11 -31.38
C SER A 12 21.82 3.79 -30.12
N ALA A 13 21.77 5.13 -30.07
CA ALA A 13 22.12 5.90 -28.89
C ALA A 13 21.03 5.71 -27.82
N VAL A 14 21.33 4.91 -26.79
CA VAL A 14 20.46 4.76 -25.61
C VAL A 14 20.56 6.05 -24.79
N VAL A 15 19.54 6.90 -24.89
CA VAL A 15 19.37 8.04 -23.99
C VAL A 15 18.82 7.50 -22.67
N LEU A 16 19.68 7.39 -21.66
CA LEU A 16 19.27 7.05 -20.29
C LEU A 16 18.52 8.26 -19.69
N PRO A 17 17.25 8.12 -19.28
CA PRO A 17 16.56 9.21 -18.59
C PRO A 17 17.25 9.48 -17.25
N ALA A 18 17.64 10.74 -17.04
CA ALA A 18 18.20 11.17 -15.76
C ALA A 18 17.15 10.97 -14.66
N ALA A 19 17.53 10.28 -13.58
CA ALA A 19 16.68 10.08 -12.42
C ALA A 19 16.35 11.45 -11.80
N GLN A 20 15.08 11.80 -11.76
CA GLN A 20 14.62 13.02 -11.12
C GLN A 20 14.72 12.83 -9.61
N VAL A 21 15.54 13.66 -8.94
CA VAL A 21 15.62 13.66 -7.48
C VAL A 21 14.33 14.25 -6.93
N VAL A 22 13.40 13.41 -6.49
CA VAL A 22 12.17 13.84 -5.82
C VAL A 22 12.55 14.26 -4.40
N SER A 23 12.43 15.56 -4.10
CA SER A 23 12.58 16.04 -2.73
C SER A 23 11.33 15.67 -1.93
N LEU A 24 11.51 14.89 -0.85
CA LEU A 24 10.42 14.57 0.06
C LEU A 24 10.05 15.80 0.90
N PRO A 25 8.76 16.02 1.19
CA PRO A 25 8.34 17.00 2.18
C PRO A 25 9.02 16.70 3.53
N SER A 26 9.46 17.76 4.21
CA SER A 26 10.01 17.68 5.57
C SER A 26 9.33 18.74 6.43
N GLY A 27 9.16 18.46 7.72
CA GLY A 27 8.43 19.33 8.64
C GLY A 27 7.47 18.55 9.53
N THR A 28 6.46 19.25 10.05
CA THR A 28 5.38 18.66 10.84
C THR A 28 4.34 18.00 9.93
N ASP A 29 3.75 16.91 10.41
CA ASP A 29 2.66 16.25 9.70
C ASP A 29 1.44 17.19 9.56
N PRO A 30 0.70 17.12 8.43
CA PRO A 30 -0.56 17.82 8.29
C PRO A 30 -1.55 17.41 9.39
N ALA A 31 -2.36 18.36 9.85
CA ALA A 31 -3.46 18.04 10.75
C ALA A 31 -4.48 17.12 10.05
N LEU A 32 -4.91 16.07 10.73
CA LEU A 32 -5.95 15.17 10.26
C LEU A 32 -7.29 15.91 10.22
N SER A 33 -8.04 15.74 9.13
CA SER A 33 -9.39 16.30 8.98
C SER A 33 -10.45 15.41 9.63
N LEU A 34 -10.15 14.12 9.81
CA LEU A 34 -11.01 13.14 10.45
C LEU A 34 -10.77 13.07 11.96
N GLN A 35 -11.83 12.70 12.70
CA GLN A 35 -11.72 12.51 14.15
C GLN A 35 -10.97 11.22 14.47
N GLN A 36 -10.09 11.24 15.48
CA GLN A 36 -9.30 10.06 15.87
C GLN A 36 -10.15 8.83 16.16
N ALA A 37 -11.28 8.99 16.86
CA ALA A 37 -12.18 7.88 17.15
C ALA A 37 -12.75 7.21 15.89
N LEU A 38 -12.95 7.97 14.81
CA LEU A 38 -13.35 7.42 13.52
C LEU A 38 -12.21 6.61 12.89
N LEU A 39 -11.00 7.15 12.87
CA LEU A 39 -9.82 6.45 12.34
C LEU A 39 -9.59 5.12 13.07
N ASP A 40 -9.60 5.15 14.40
CA ASP A 40 -9.42 3.98 15.25
C ASP A 40 -10.52 2.93 15.00
N SER A 41 -11.77 3.36 14.75
CA SER A 41 -12.90 2.45 14.50
C SER A 41 -12.79 1.68 13.18
N LYS A 42 -11.95 2.12 12.25
CA LYS A 42 -11.76 1.46 10.96
C LYS A 42 -10.59 0.50 10.93
N LEU A 43 -9.81 0.41 12.02
CA LEU A 43 -8.70 -0.52 12.16
C LEU A 43 -9.18 -1.80 12.86
N TYR A 44 -8.88 -2.96 12.27
CA TYR A 44 -9.27 -4.26 12.80
C TYR A 44 -8.12 -5.26 12.71
N CYS A 45 -7.90 -6.03 13.77
CA CYS A 45 -6.87 -7.07 13.83
C CYS A 45 -7.53 -8.45 14.02
N PRO A 46 -7.64 -9.29 12.96
CA PRO A 46 -8.26 -10.61 13.06
C PRO A 46 -7.58 -11.51 14.10
N GLY A 47 -8.38 -12.36 14.76
CA GLY A 47 -7.88 -13.35 15.73
C GLY A 47 -7.60 -12.79 17.13
N ARG A 48 -7.90 -11.51 17.39
CA ARG A 48 -7.88 -10.90 18.73
C ARG A 48 -9.28 -10.92 19.35
N VAL A 49 -9.34 -11.04 20.68
CA VAL A 49 -10.58 -11.25 21.47
C VAL A 49 -11.62 -10.13 21.26
N ASP A 50 -11.19 -8.96 20.84
CA ASP A 50 -12.01 -7.78 20.55
C ASP A 50 -11.67 -7.13 19.19
N GLY A 51 -10.87 -7.80 18.35
CA GLY A 51 -10.35 -7.23 17.11
C GLY A 51 -9.43 -6.01 17.29
N SER A 52 -8.99 -5.73 18.52
CA SER A 52 -8.23 -4.53 18.88
C SER A 52 -6.79 -4.58 18.38
N TYR A 53 -6.28 -3.40 18.03
CA TYR A 53 -4.88 -3.15 17.70
C TYR A 53 -4.00 -2.96 18.93
N LYS A 54 -4.59 -2.87 20.13
CA LYS A 54 -3.85 -2.74 21.38
C LYS A 54 -3.03 -4.02 21.61
N GLU A 55 -1.80 -3.85 22.09
CA GLU A 55 -0.88 -4.95 22.42
C GLU A 55 -0.42 -5.81 21.21
N VAL A 56 -0.65 -5.35 19.98
CA VAL A 56 -0.04 -5.94 18.79
C VAL A 56 1.48 -5.82 18.88
N LYS A 57 2.19 -6.95 18.79
CA LYS A 57 3.64 -6.99 19.02
C LYS A 57 4.45 -6.79 17.74
N ASN A 58 4.01 -7.39 16.65
CA ASN A 58 4.67 -7.27 15.35
C ASN A 58 3.62 -6.96 14.26
N PRO A 59 3.12 -5.71 14.22
CA PRO A 59 1.99 -5.36 13.35
C PRO A 59 2.36 -5.45 11.87
N LEU A 60 1.45 -6.01 11.08
CA LEU A 60 1.43 -5.85 9.63
C LEU A 60 0.13 -5.15 9.25
N LEU A 61 0.22 -3.87 8.88
CA LEU A 61 -0.94 -3.12 8.40
C LEU A 61 -1.21 -3.44 6.92
N LEU A 62 -2.39 -3.99 6.65
CA LEU A 62 -2.86 -4.35 5.33
C LEU A 62 -3.89 -3.33 4.85
N VAL A 63 -3.54 -2.56 3.82
CA VAL A 63 -4.41 -1.54 3.22
C VAL A 63 -5.15 -2.18 2.04
N PRO A 64 -6.50 -2.18 2.00
CA PRO A 64 -7.25 -2.83 0.93
C PRO A 64 -7.11 -2.11 -0.42
N GLY A 65 -7.56 -2.79 -1.48
CA GLY A 65 -7.73 -2.17 -2.80
C GLY A 65 -9.02 -1.34 -2.89
N THR A 66 -9.09 -0.45 -3.88
CA THR A 66 -10.31 0.30 -4.21
C THR A 66 -11.50 -0.63 -4.46
N GLY A 67 -12.65 -0.31 -3.86
CA GLY A 67 -13.88 -1.09 -3.97
C GLY A 67 -13.97 -2.29 -3.04
N THR A 68 -13.06 -2.42 -2.07
CA THR A 68 -13.07 -3.51 -1.09
C THR A 68 -12.79 -3.01 0.33
N THR A 69 -13.28 -3.76 1.31
CA THR A 69 -12.85 -3.68 2.72
C THR A 69 -11.54 -4.43 2.93
N GLY A 70 -10.93 -4.24 4.10
CA GLY A 70 -9.78 -5.02 4.54
C GLY A 70 -10.05 -6.52 4.55
N ALA A 71 -11.21 -6.94 5.06
CA ALA A 71 -11.61 -8.34 5.11
C ALA A 71 -11.72 -8.96 3.71
N GLU A 72 -12.43 -8.29 2.79
CA GLU A 72 -12.60 -8.76 1.41
C GLU A 72 -11.26 -8.87 0.66
N SER A 73 -10.33 -7.95 0.90
CA SER A 73 -8.98 -8.01 0.31
C SER A 73 -8.11 -9.12 0.92
N TRP A 74 -8.16 -9.31 2.24
CA TRP A 74 -7.05 -9.96 2.96
C TRP A 74 -7.38 -11.24 3.72
N ASP A 75 -8.63 -11.49 4.09
CA ASP A 75 -9.00 -12.65 4.93
C ASP A 75 -8.63 -14.00 4.27
N SER A 76 -8.68 -14.05 2.93
CA SER A 76 -8.32 -15.25 2.15
C SER A 76 -6.84 -15.35 1.78
N SER A 77 -6.01 -14.35 2.12
CA SER A 77 -4.64 -14.22 1.64
C SER A 77 -3.65 -13.83 2.76
N LEU A 78 -3.11 -12.61 2.76
CA LEU A 78 -2.04 -12.19 3.66
C LEU A 78 -2.47 -12.18 5.12
N ALA A 79 -3.72 -11.87 5.46
CA ALA A 79 -4.17 -11.93 6.85
C ALA A 79 -4.11 -13.37 7.41
N LYS A 80 -4.24 -14.37 6.55
CA LYS A 80 -4.09 -15.79 6.93
C LYS A 80 -2.63 -16.24 6.99
N LEU A 81 -1.78 -15.71 6.12
CA LEU A 81 -0.37 -16.12 6.01
C LEU A 81 0.53 -15.41 7.03
N ALA A 82 0.29 -14.14 7.32
CA ALA A 82 1.12 -13.28 8.18
C ALA A 82 1.49 -13.91 9.54
N PRO A 83 0.58 -14.58 10.27
CA PRO A 83 0.93 -15.24 11.52
C PRO A 83 2.03 -16.31 11.38
N SER A 84 2.06 -17.03 10.25
CA SER A 84 3.06 -18.09 10.00
C SER A 84 4.48 -17.55 9.75
N ILE A 85 4.58 -16.27 9.37
CA ILE A 85 5.85 -15.56 9.18
C ILE A 85 6.11 -14.55 10.30
N GLY A 86 5.38 -14.68 11.42
CA GLY A 86 5.63 -13.95 12.67
C GLY A 86 5.01 -12.56 12.75
N PHE A 87 4.08 -12.21 11.87
CA PHE A 87 3.36 -10.93 11.91
C PHE A 87 1.94 -11.09 12.47
N ASP A 88 1.49 -10.07 13.19
CA ASP A 88 0.11 -9.89 13.64
C ASP A 88 -0.60 -8.99 12.60
N PRO A 89 -1.40 -9.54 11.68
CA PRO A 89 -2.04 -8.74 10.65
C PRO A 89 -3.16 -7.89 11.24
N CYS A 90 -3.26 -6.65 10.77
CA CYS A 90 -4.39 -5.77 10.95
C CYS A 90 -4.74 -5.16 9.60
N TYR A 91 -5.99 -4.77 9.39
CA TYR A 91 -6.40 -4.06 8.19
C TYR A 91 -7.32 -2.89 8.52
N ILE A 92 -7.29 -1.89 7.65
CA ILE A 92 -8.26 -0.81 7.66
C ILE A 92 -9.43 -1.11 6.72
N SER A 93 -10.60 -0.55 7.01
CA SER A 93 -11.74 -0.55 6.09
C SER A 93 -12.41 0.83 6.02
N PRO A 94 -11.77 1.82 5.34
CA PRO A 94 -12.36 3.13 5.16
C PRO A 94 -13.63 3.07 4.31
N GLU A 95 -14.64 3.85 4.69
CA GLU A 95 -15.89 3.97 3.95
C GLU A 95 -15.86 5.12 2.93
N PRO A 96 -16.56 4.99 1.79
CA PRO A 96 -17.15 3.76 1.26
C PRO A 96 -16.12 3.02 0.39
N TYR A 97 -15.41 2.03 0.94
CA TYR A 97 -14.55 1.11 0.17
C TYR A 97 -13.41 1.80 -0.61
N LEU A 98 -12.75 2.78 0.01
CA LEU A 98 -11.70 3.60 -0.64
C LEU A 98 -12.15 4.28 -1.96
N PHE A 99 -13.45 4.52 -2.16
CA PHE A 99 -13.96 5.34 -3.28
C PHE A 99 -13.94 6.84 -2.99
N ASN A 100 -13.63 7.23 -1.76
CA ASN A 100 -13.54 8.65 -1.39
C ASN A 100 -12.25 9.26 -1.94
N ASP A 101 -12.12 10.58 -1.77
CA ASP A 101 -10.88 11.32 -2.03
C ASP A 101 -9.66 10.59 -1.44
N THR A 102 -8.66 10.32 -2.26
CA THR A 102 -7.42 9.66 -1.85
C THR A 102 -6.71 10.46 -0.75
N THR A 103 -6.73 11.80 -0.79
CA THR A 103 -6.13 12.64 0.24
C THR A 103 -6.81 12.48 1.60
N LYS A 104 -8.11 12.11 1.63
CA LYS A 104 -8.80 11.73 2.87
C LYS A 104 -8.56 10.27 3.24
N SER A 105 -8.39 9.41 2.25
CA SER A 105 -8.18 7.97 2.47
C SER A 105 -6.83 7.69 3.13
N VAL A 106 -5.80 8.47 2.80
CA VAL A 106 -4.47 8.38 3.44
C VAL A 106 -4.47 8.80 4.91
N GLU A 107 -5.51 9.49 5.40
CA GLU A 107 -5.60 9.77 6.85
C GLU A 107 -5.83 8.50 7.68
N TYR A 108 -6.22 7.39 7.04
CA TYR A 108 -6.40 6.09 7.70
C TYR A 108 -5.12 5.24 7.77
N PHE A 109 -4.02 5.60 7.08
CA PHE A 109 -2.81 4.76 7.01
C PHE A 109 -1.49 5.53 6.82
#